data_AF-A0A1B8E8K4-F1
#
_entry.id   AF-A0A1B8E8K4-F1
#
_cell.length_a   1.000
_cell.length_b   1.000
_cell.length_c   1.000
_cell.angle_alpha   90.00
_cell.angle_beta   90.00
_cell.angle_gamma   90.00
#
_symmetry.space_group_name_H-M   'P 1'
#
loop_
_entity.id
_entity.type
_entity.pdbx_description
1 polymer ?
#
loop_
_entity_poly.entity_id
_entity_poly.type
_entity_poly.pdbx_seq_one_letter_code
_entity_poly.pdbx_strand_id
1 'polypeptide(L)'
;MFLPRLLALTSLTLTLTHASDLNRPCGLKIAPCSADMTCIPNTPSCTNTNTCPGTCQFTNTYQSCGGHRPNPPACGGGEVCRDDPRTPESCGMACDKSGICLPGREIQCAGFVGKSCPQGLFCYDVTGDGCDPQNGGADCGGVCV
;
A
#
# COMPACT_ATOMS: atom_id res chain seq x y z
N MET A 1 -31.40 7.20 48.69
CA MET A 1 -30.20 6.48 48.22
C MET A 1 -30.34 6.32 46.71
N PHE A 2 -29.90 7.31 45.94
CA PHE A 2 -30.04 7.33 44.47
C PHE A 2 -28.72 6.90 43.84
N LEU A 3 -28.76 5.82 43.06
CA LEU A 3 -27.62 5.31 42.30
C LEU A 3 -27.74 5.83 40.86
N PRO A 4 -26.80 6.63 40.32
CA PRO A 4 -26.84 6.98 38.91
C PRO A 4 -26.21 5.86 38.09
N ARG A 5 -26.99 5.29 37.18
CA ARG A 5 -26.50 4.39 36.11
C ARG A 5 -25.61 5.20 35.17
N LEU A 6 -24.30 4.96 35.22
CA LEU A 6 -23.39 5.42 34.16
C LEU A 6 -23.63 4.59 32.90
N LEU A 7 -24.22 5.22 31.89
CA LEU A 7 -24.25 4.71 30.52
C LEU A 7 -22.87 4.93 29.89
N ALA A 8 -22.06 3.86 29.83
CA ALA A 8 -20.82 3.86 29.07
C ALA A 8 -21.16 3.76 27.57
N LEU A 9 -21.08 4.89 26.85
CA LEU A 9 -21.08 4.91 25.39
C LEU A 9 -19.71 4.43 24.90
N THR A 10 -19.61 3.16 24.54
CA THR A 10 -18.46 2.62 23.81
C THR A 10 -18.54 3.11 22.37
N SER A 11 -17.78 4.16 22.05
CA SER A 11 -17.57 4.63 20.68
C SER A 11 -16.82 3.56 19.89
N LEU A 12 -17.55 2.86 19.02
CA LEU A 12 -17.02 1.87 18.10
C LEU A 12 -16.23 2.61 16.99
N THR A 13 -14.93 2.75 17.17
CA THR A 13 -14.04 3.26 16.12
C THR A 13 -13.85 2.16 15.09
N LEU A 14 -14.55 2.27 13.95
CA LEU A 14 -14.23 1.46 12.77
C LEU A 14 -12.83 1.84 12.29
N THR A 15 -11.85 1.00 12.57
CA THR A 15 -10.55 1.07 11.89
C THR A 15 -10.79 0.66 10.44
N LEU A 16 -10.77 1.63 9.52
CA LEU A 16 -10.81 1.38 8.08
C LEU A 16 -9.52 0.64 7.69
N THR A 17 -9.59 -0.68 7.67
CA THR A 17 -8.59 -1.50 6.97
C THR A 17 -8.54 -1.00 5.53
N HIS A 18 -7.46 -0.35 5.12
CA HIS A 18 -7.23 0.07 3.74
C HIS A 18 -6.97 -1.19 2.90
N ALA A 19 -8.04 -1.88 2.49
CA ALA A 19 -7.95 -2.90 1.47
C ALA A 19 -7.44 -2.22 0.20
N SER A 20 -6.30 -2.68 -0.30
CA SER A 20 -5.69 -2.17 -1.53
C SER A 20 -6.68 -2.32 -2.69
N ASP A 21 -7.02 -1.22 -3.35
CA ASP A 21 -7.97 -1.17 -4.48
C ASP A 21 -7.37 -1.66 -5.80
N LEU A 22 -6.28 -2.42 -5.73
CA LEU A 22 -5.52 -2.84 -6.89
C LEU A 22 -6.43 -3.62 -7.85
N ASN A 23 -6.50 -3.18 -9.10
CA ASN A 23 -7.38 -3.70 -10.15
C ASN A 23 -8.88 -3.54 -9.91
N ARG A 24 -9.32 -2.78 -8.89
CA ARG A 24 -10.73 -2.43 -8.72
C ARG A 24 -11.19 -1.59 -9.93
N PRO A 25 -12.38 -1.87 -10.50
CA PRO A 25 -12.94 -1.02 -11.54
C PRO A 25 -13.10 0.43 -11.07
N CYS A 26 -12.74 1.37 -11.94
CA CYS A 26 -12.88 2.80 -11.71
C CYS A 26 -13.37 3.50 -12.98
N GLY A 27 -13.50 4.82 -12.93
CA GLY A 27 -14.04 5.63 -14.01
C GLY A 27 -15.57 5.62 -14.03
N LEU A 28 -16.19 6.06 -15.12
CA LEU A 28 -17.65 6.17 -15.26
C LEU A 28 -18.34 6.96 -14.11
N LYS A 29 -17.61 7.88 -13.47
CA LYS A 29 -18.04 8.60 -12.25
C LYS A 29 -18.36 7.70 -11.05
N ILE A 30 -17.79 6.50 -11.01
CA ILE A 30 -17.78 5.64 -9.82
C ILE A 30 -16.80 6.24 -8.78
N ALA A 31 -16.85 5.73 -7.55
CA ALA A 31 -15.95 6.13 -6.46
C ALA A 31 -14.47 6.18 -6.89
N PRO A 32 -13.71 7.21 -6.46
CA PRO A 32 -12.29 7.34 -6.79
C PRO A 32 -11.46 6.20 -6.19
N CYS A 33 -10.28 5.96 -6.77
CA CYS A 33 -9.28 5.05 -6.21
C CYS A 33 -8.75 5.56 -4.86
N SER A 34 -8.09 4.69 -4.09
CA SER A 34 -7.30 5.08 -2.92
C SER A 34 -6.28 6.18 -3.24
N ALA A 35 -5.83 6.90 -2.22
CA ALA A 35 -4.97 8.08 -2.36
C ALA A 35 -3.62 7.79 -3.06
N ASP A 36 -3.14 6.56 -2.98
CA ASP A 36 -1.92 6.02 -3.58
C ASP A 36 -2.10 5.43 -4.99
N MET A 37 -3.31 5.54 -5.55
CA MET A 37 -3.70 4.92 -6.80
C MET A 37 -4.30 5.91 -7.79
N THR A 38 -4.01 5.65 -9.06
CA THR A 38 -4.55 6.38 -10.21
C THR A 38 -5.53 5.49 -10.97
N CYS A 39 -6.65 6.07 -11.41
CA CYS A 39 -7.57 5.39 -12.31
C CYS A 39 -7.02 5.42 -13.75
N ILE A 40 -6.57 4.27 -14.25
CA ILE A 40 -6.02 4.12 -15.59
C ILE A 40 -7.13 3.63 -16.55
N PRO A 41 -7.43 4.36 -17.65
CA PRO A 41 -8.42 3.91 -18.64
C PRO A 41 -8.06 2.54 -19.22
N ASN A 42 -9.06 1.67 -19.40
CA ASN A 42 -8.84 0.33 -19.96
C ASN A 42 -8.47 0.38 -21.45
N THR A 43 -8.80 1.49 -22.13
CA THR A 43 -8.48 1.72 -23.54
C THR A 43 -7.61 2.97 -23.69
N PRO A 44 -6.50 2.90 -24.43
CA PRO A 44 -5.60 4.05 -24.61
C PRO A 44 -6.24 5.18 -25.44
N SER A 45 -7.29 4.88 -26.20
CA SER A 45 -8.07 5.88 -26.94
C SER A 45 -8.94 6.75 -26.06
N CYS A 46 -9.17 6.38 -24.80
CA CYS A 46 -9.98 7.17 -23.89
C CYS A 46 -9.15 7.99 -22.91
N THR A 47 -9.34 9.31 -22.96
CA THR A 47 -8.67 10.28 -22.07
C THR A 47 -9.57 10.77 -20.92
N ASN A 48 -10.88 10.50 -20.97
CA ASN A 48 -11.84 10.97 -19.96
C ASN A 48 -12.38 9.81 -19.11
N THR A 49 -11.85 9.70 -17.89
CA THR A 49 -12.28 8.71 -16.90
C THR A 49 -13.70 8.93 -16.36
N ASN A 50 -14.34 10.08 -16.62
CA ASN A 50 -15.75 10.27 -16.27
C ASN A 50 -16.71 9.51 -17.20
N THR A 51 -16.27 9.15 -18.40
CA THR A 51 -17.11 8.49 -19.42
C THR A 51 -16.62 7.10 -19.77
N CYS A 52 -15.40 6.75 -19.36
CA CYS A 52 -14.80 5.47 -19.70
C CYS A 52 -14.54 4.62 -18.46
N PRO A 53 -14.58 3.29 -18.62
CA PRO A 53 -14.12 2.37 -17.61
C PRO A 53 -12.59 2.41 -17.51
N GLY A 54 -12.10 2.27 -16.29
CA GLY A 54 -10.69 2.12 -15.97
C GLY A 54 -10.47 1.11 -14.86
N THR A 55 -9.22 0.96 -14.45
CA THR A 55 -8.81 0.16 -13.30
C THR A 55 -7.89 0.98 -12.40
N CYS A 56 -8.07 0.82 -11.09
CA CYS A 56 -7.18 1.41 -10.10
C CYS A 56 -5.82 0.71 -10.14
N GLN A 57 -4.76 1.48 -10.33
CA GLN A 57 -3.37 1.01 -10.33
C GLN A 57 -2.55 1.94 -9.46
N PHE A 58 -1.48 1.43 -8.85
CA PHE A 58 -0.58 2.26 -8.06
C PHE A 58 -0.05 3.45 -8.87
N THR A 59 -0.01 4.62 -8.24
CA THR A 59 0.52 5.83 -8.87
C THR A 59 2.02 5.68 -9.14
N ASN A 60 2.77 5.09 -8.22
CA ASN A 60 4.20 4.83 -8.37
C ASN A 60 4.45 3.47 -9.04
N THR A 61 5.39 3.43 -9.99
CA THR A 61 5.80 2.21 -10.68
C THR A 61 7.26 1.90 -10.39
N TYR A 62 7.56 0.62 -10.21
CA TYR A 62 8.89 0.12 -9.88
C TYR A 62 9.28 -1.01 -10.83
N GLN A 63 10.59 -1.14 -11.10
CA GLN A 63 11.09 -2.28 -11.86
C GLN A 63 10.83 -3.57 -11.09
N SER A 64 10.25 -4.57 -11.75
CA SER A 64 10.13 -5.92 -11.16
C SER A 64 11.49 -6.61 -11.09
N CYS A 65 11.75 -7.34 -10.03
CA CYS A 65 12.98 -8.12 -9.84
C CYS A 65 12.72 -9.50 -9.26
N GLY A 66 13.73 -10.39 -9.36
CA GLY A 66 13.66 -11.72 -8.78
C GLY A 66 12.49 -12.58 -9.31
N GLY A 67 11.92 -13.39 -8.42
CA GLY A 67 10.84 -14.34 -8.71
C GLY A 67 11.29 -15.61 -9.44
N HIS A 68 10.38 -16.57 -9.60
CA HIS A 68 10.66 -17.86 -10.24
C HIS A 68 10.60 -17.75 -11.77
N ARG A 69 11.64 -17.17 -12.38
CA ARG A 69 11.76 -16.95 -13.83
C ARG A 69 13.07 -17.57 -14.35
N PRO A 70 13.14 -18.05 -15.61
CA PRO A 70 14.39 -18.57 -16.19
C PRO A 70 15.55 -17.55 -16.18
N ASN A 71 15.23 -16.26 -16.29
CA ASN A 71 16.19 -15.17 -16.17
C ASN A 71 15.60 -14.06 -15.29
N PRO A 72 15.78 -14.13 -13.95
CA PRO A 72 15.23 -13.15 -13.03
C PRO A 72 15.89 -11.77 -13.24
N PRO A 73 15.12 -10.69 -13.43
CA PRO A 73 15.68 -9.35 -13.54
C PRO A 73 16.39 -8.94 -12.25
N ALA A 74 17.59 -8.37 -12.39
CA ALA A 74 18.32 -7.75 -11.28
C ALA A 74 18.03 -6.25 -11.22
N CYS A 75 18.12 -5.67 -10.02
CA CYS A 75 17.96 -4.24 -9.82
C CYS A 75 19.20 -3.45 -10.26
N GLY A 76 19.01 -2.15 -10.48
CA GLY A 76 20.10 -1.24 -10.79
C GLY A 76 21.08 -1.05 -9.63
N GLY A 77 22.16 -0.30 -9.89
CA GLY A 77 23.14 0.00 -8.86
C GLY A 77 22.55 0.82 -7.71
N GLY A 78 22.69 0.34 -6.48
CA GLY A 78 22.19 1.00 -5.27
C GLY A 78 20.74 0.67 -4.92
N GLU A 79 20.09 -0.21 -5.68
CA GLU A 79 18.75 -0.74 -5.39
C GLU A 79 18.84 -2.18 -4.85
N VAL A 80 17.85 -2.57 -4.08
CA VAL A 80 17.70 -3.92 -3.51
C VAL A 80 16.35 -4.47 -3.93
N CYS A 81 16.34 -5.74 -4.32
CA CYS A 81 15.12 -6.45 -4.65
C CYS A 81 14.37 -6.84 -3.36
N ARG A 82 13.14 -6.36 -3.20
CA ARG A 82 12.31 -6.59 -2.01
C ARG A 82 10.88 -6.94 -2.41
N ASP A 83 10.14 -7.55 -1.49
CA ASP A 83 8.71 -7.75 -1.66
C ASP A 83 8.00 -6.41 -1.78
N ASP A 84 6.88 -6.38 -2.51
CA ASP A 84 6.08 -5.17 -2.69
C ASP A 84 5.23 -4.89 -1.44
N PRO A 85 5.61 -3.91 -0.60
CA PRO A 85 4.92 -3.64 0.67
C PRO A 85 3.51 -3.06 0.45
N ARG A 86 3.19 -2.67 -0.78
CA ARG A 86 1.86 -2.16 -1.17
C ARG A 86 0.82 -3.28 -1.31
N THR A 87 1.28 -4.54 -1.24
CA THR A 87 0.44 -5.74 -1.27
C THR A 87 0.65 -6.60 -0.03
N PRO A 88 0.26 -6.13 1.17
CA PRO A 88 0.62 -6.78 2.43
C PRO A 88 0.04 -8.19 2.61
N GLU A 89 -1.12 -8.46 1.99
CA GLU A 89 -1.75 -9.80 1.99
C GLU A 89 -1.00 -10.81 1.09
N SER A 90 -0.03 -10.36 0.32
CA SER A 90 0.74 -11.20 -0.59
C SER A 90 1.92 -11.83 0.14
N CYS A 91 2.10 -13.15 0.02
CA CYS A 91 3.31 -13.84 0.47
C CYS A 91 4.58 -13.54 -0.38
N GLY A 92 4.56 -12.45 -1.16
CA GLY A 92 5.71 -11.93 -1.90
C GLY A 92 6.46 -12.97 -2.76
N MET A 93 7.77 -12.78 -2.83
CA MET A 93 8.73 -13.67 -3.49
C MET A 93 8.77 -15.07 -2.86
N ALA A 94 8.31 -15.25 -1.61
CA ALA A 94 8.21 -16.57 -1.00
C ALA A 94 7.15 -17.47 -1.70
N CYS A 95 6.18 -16.87 -2.38
CA CYS A 95 5.21 -17.55 -3.25
C CYS A 95 5.48 -17.29 -4.74
N ASP A 96 6.75 -17.20 -5.12
CA ASP A 96 7.22 -17.04 -6.51
C ASP A 96 6.73 -15.77 -7.23
N LYS A 97 6.07 -14.83 -6.54
CA LYS A 97 5.82 -13.51 -7.12
C LYS A 97 7.14 -12.76 -7.29
N SER A 98 7.12 -11.75 -8.16
CA SER A 98 8.27 -10.87 -8.29
C SER A 98 8.26 -9.82 -7.20
N GLY A 99 9.46 -9.44 -6.78
CA GLY A 99 9.68 -8.25 -5.98
C GLY A 99 9.73 -7.00 -6.84
N ILE A 100 9.97 -5.87 -6.17
CA ILE A 100 10.21 -4.57 -6.78
C ILE A 100 11.60 -4.06 -6.36
N CYS A 101 12.25 -3.32 -7.27
CA CYS A 101 13.51 -2.65 -6.98
C CYS A 101 13.26 -1.38 -6.18
N LEU A 102 13.77 -1.34 -4.96
CA LEU A 102 13.71 -0.18 -4.07
C LEU A 102 15.12 0.32 -3.78
N PRO A 103 15.34 1.63 -3.54
CA PRO A 103 16.62 2.13 -3.07
C PRO A 103 17.11 1.36 -1.84
N GLY A 104 18.38 0.93 -1.84
CA GLY A 104 18.95 0.13 -0.76
C GLY A 104 18.97 0.85 0.60
N ARG A 105 18.86 2.18 0.59
CA ARG A 105 18.53 2.99 1.76
C ARG A 105 17.06 3.37 1.70
N GLU A 106 16.24 2.57 2.37
CA GLU A 106 14.80 2.82 2.51
C GLU A 106 14.54 4.13 3.26
N ILE A 107 13.51 4.86 2.83
CA ILE A 107 13.03 6.04 3.52
C ILE A 107 11.95 5.58 4.48
N GLN A 108 12.26 5.58 5.77
CA GLN A 108 11.33 5.19 6.81
C GLN A 108 10.30 6.27 7.09
N CYS A 109 9.07 5.84 7.33
CA CYS A 109 7.94 6.68 7.72
C CYS A 109 7.18 6.04 8.89
N ALA A 110 6.26 6.79 9.50
CA ALA A 110 5.48 6.34 10.64
C ALA A 110 6.35 5.83 11.81
N GLY A 111 5.81 4.95 12.67
CA GLY A 111 6.45 4.46 13.88
C GLY A 111 6.91 5.56 14.84
N PHE A 112 7.89 5.23 15.69
CA PHE A 112 8.58 6.18 16.56
C PHE A 112 9.27 7.33 15.82
N VAL A 113 9.60 7.13 14.54
CA VAL A 113 10.25 8.14 13.71
C VAL A 113 9.28 9.28 13.40
N GLY A 114 7.97 9.00 13.30
CA GLY A 114 6.91 10.00 13.12
C GLY A 114 7.04 10.83 11.85
N LYS A 115 7.81 10.35 10.86
CA LYS A 115 8.06 11.09 9.61
C LYS A 115 7.03 10.75 8.55
N SER A 116 6.61 11.79 7.83
CA SER A 116 5.87 11.65 6.58
C SER A 116 6.83 11.35 5.43
N CYS A 117 6.31 10.66 4.42
CA CYS A 117 7.06 10.42 3.20
C CYS A 117 7.30 11.71 2.40
N PRO A 118 8.43 11.80 1.68
CA PRO A 118 8.65 12.86 0.69
C PRO A 118 7.49 12.94 -0.32
N GLN A 119 7.34 14.10 -0.96
CA GLN A 119 6.28 14.31 -1.94
C GLN A 119 6.29 13.24 -3.03
N GLY A 120 5.10 12.68 -3.30
CA GLY A 120 4.91 11.64 -4.31
C GLY A 120 5.11 10.22 -3.81
N LEU A 121 5.53 10.03 -2.56
CA LEU A 121 5.63 8.71 -1.92
C LEU A 121 4.55 8.54 -0.85
N PHE A 122 4.15 7.30 -0.66
CA PHE A 122 3.14 6.85 0.27
C PHE A 122 3.77 5.90 1.29
N CYS A 123 3.31 5.97 2.53
CA CYS A 123 3.84 5.15 3.61
C CYS A 123 3.12 3.80 3.64
N TYR A 124 3.86 2.72 3.47
CA TYR A 124 3.35 1.35 3.61
C TYR A 124 4.02 0.66 4.77
N ASP A 125 3.27 -0.14 5.50
CA ASP A 125 3.81 -0.91 6.62
C ASP A 125 4.82 -1.95 6.13
N VAL A 126 5.86 -2.21 6.92
CA VAL A 126 6.85 -3.24 6.57
C VAL A 126 6.28 -4.61 6.91
N THR A 127 6.06 -5.44 5.90
CA THR A 127 5.47 -6.76 6.09
C THR A 127 6.48 -7.73 6.71
N GLY A 128 6.05 -8.51 7.71
CA GLY A 128 6.85 -9.59 8.30
C GLY A 128 7.89 -9.17 9.35
N ASP A 129 7.83 -7.93 9.87
CA ASP A 129 8.70 -7.45 10.96
C ASP A 129 8.23 -7.91 12.36
N GLY A 130 7.09 -8.62 12.44
CA GLY A 130 6.51 -9.09 13.70
C GLY A 130 5.83 -7.98 14.50
N CYS A 131 5.65 -6.79 13.92
CA CYS A 131 4.87 -5.72 14.52
C CYS A 131 3.38 -6.00 14.29
N ASP A 132 2.61 -6.05 15.38
CA ASP A 132 1.16 -6.24 15.34
C ASP A 132 0.48 -4.86 15.46
N PRO A 133 -0.11 -4.32 14.38
CA PRO A 133 -0.80 -3.02 14.43
C PRO A 133 -1.98 -3.00 15.41
N GLN A 134 -2.53 -4.17 15.78
CA GLN A 134 -3.66 -4.31 16.71
C GLN A 134 -3.20 -4.43 18.17
N ASN A 135 -1.95 -4.81 18.43
CA ASN A 135 -1.40 -4.97 19.79
C ASN A 135 -0.14 -4.11 20.10
N GLY A 136 0.30 -3.26 19.17
CA GLY A 136 1.45 -2.35 19.33
C GLY A 136 1.44 -1.14 18.36
N GLY A 137 0.25 -0.75 17.89
CA GLY A 137 -0.03 0.05 16.70
C GLY A 137 0.43 1.51 16.60
N ALA A 138 1.51 1.91 17.29
CA ALA A 138 2.15 3.22 17.10
C ALA A 138 3.63 3.13 16.65
N ASP A 139 4.23 1.94 16.75
CA ASP A 139 5.70 1.78 16.66
C ASP A 139 6.15 1.09 15.38
N CYS A 140 5.22 0.57 14.57
CA CYS A 140 5.52 -0.12 13.31
C CYS A 140 6.03 0.89 12.29
N GLY A 141 7.31 0.74 11.92
CA GLY A 141 7.96 1.58 10.93
C GLY A 141 7.49 1.20 9.54
N GLY A 142 7.06 2.18 8.76
CA GLY A 142 6.73 1.99 7.35
C GLY A 142 7.91 2.34 6.44
N VAL A 143 7.76 1.98 5.17
CA VAL A 143 8.64 2.35 4.07
C VAL A 143 7.88 3.23 3.08
N CYS A 144 8.54 4.28 2.60
CA CYS A 144 8.00 5.17 1.57
C CYS A 144 8.19 4.59 0.17
N VAL A 145 7.07 4.37 -0.52
CA VAL A 145 6.98 3.75 -1.86
C VAL A 145 5.90 4.43 -2.70
#